data_AF-A0A7Y9I2T5-F1
#
_entry.id   AF-A0A7Y9I2T5-F1
#
_cell.length_a   1.000
_cell.length_b   1.000
_cell.length_c   1.000
_cell.angle_alpha   90.00
_cell.angle_beta   90.00
_cell.angle_gamma   90.00
#
_symmetry.space_group_name_H-M   'P 1'
#
loop_
_entity.id
_entity.type
_entity.pdbx_description
1 polymer ?
#
loop_
_entity_poly.entity_id
_entity_poly.type
_entity_poly.pdbx_seq_one_letter_code
_entity_poly.pdbx_strand_id
1 'polypeptide(L)'
;MSTSDPDAQRRILNRLRRARGQLNAVIDAVEGGGSCREVVTQLAAVSSALDRAGFAIISTAMKDCIADPDGTNRADDITTEELEKLFLTLA
;
A
#
# COMPACT_ATOMS: atom_id res chain seq x y z
N MET A 1 -5.41 0.77 -10.75
CA MET A 1 -4.10 1.37 -11.07
C MET A 1 -3.47 0.57 -12.19
N SER A 2 -3.60 1.01 -13.44
CA SER A 2 -2.76 0.50 -14.52
C SER A 2 -1.42 1.20 -14.35
N THR A 3 -0.45 0.50 -13.76
CA THR A 3 0.94 0.97 -13.77
C THR A 3 1.58 0.53 -15.06
N SER A 4 2.43 1.39 -15.61
CA SER A 4 3.18 1.15 -16.85
C SER A 4 4.26 0.06 -16.68
N ASP A 5 4.62 -0.27 -15.43
CA ASP A 5 5.60 -1.30 -15.08
C ASP A 5 4.92 -2.58 -14.50
N PRO A 6 4.82 -3.68 -15.27
CA PRO A 6 4.23 -4.93 -14.80
C PRO A 6 5.01 -5.57 -13.63
N ASP A 7 6.32 -5.31 -13.52
CA ASP A 7 7.11 -5.79 -12.39
C ASP A 7 6.83 -4.99 -11.11
N ALA A 8 6.58 -3.68 -11.21
CA ALA A 8 6.10 -2.88 -10.08
C ALA A 8 4.76 -3.41 -9.58
N GLN A 9 3.82 -3.67 -10.49
CA GLN A 9 2.52 -4.26 -10.16
C GLN A 9 2.68 -5.58 -9.41
N ARG A 10 3.53 -6.49 -9.92
CA ARG A 10 3.79 -7.79 -9.29
C ARG A 10 4.38 -7.63 -7.89
N ARG A 11 5.35 -6.72 -7.70
CA ARG A 11 5.94 -6.44 -6.38
C ARG A 11 4.91 -5.91 -5.38
N ILE A 12 4.04 -4.98 -5.81
CA ILE A 12 2.94 -4.44 -4.99
C ILE A 12 1.97 -5.55 -4.58
N LEU A 13 1.51 -6.36 -5.54
CA LEU A 13 0.60 -7.48 -5.27
C LEU A 13 1.21 -8.47 -4.26
N ASN A 14 2.50 -8.77 -4.37
CA ASN A 14 3.18 -9.66 -3.42
C ASN A 14 3.28 -9.07 -2.01
N ARG A 15 3.37 -7.74 -1.85
CA ARG A 15 3.31 -7.08 -0.54
C ARG A 15 1.91 -7.16 0.05
N LEU A 16 0.88 -6.80 -0.73
CA LEU A 16 -0.51 -6.87 -0.30
C LEU A 16 -0.95 -8.29 0.08
N ARG A 17 -0.55 -9.30 -0.69
CA ARG A 17 -0.82 -10.71 -0.38
C ARG A 17 -0.18 -11.15 0.95
N ARG A 18 1.02 -10.64 1.27
CA ARG A 18 1.67 -10.90 2.56
C ARG A 18 0.92 -10.22 3.70
N ALA A 19 0.57 -8.95 3.56
CA ALA A 19 -0.24 -8.23 4.55
C ALA A 19 -1.59 -8.93 4.81
N ARG A 20 -2.25 -9.43 3.76
CA ARG A 20 -3.46 -10.24 3.88
C ARG A 20 -3.24 -11.51 4.71
N GLY A 21 -2.16 -12.25 4.47
CA GLY A 21 -1.83 -13.45 5.26
C GLY A 21 -1.59 -13.12 6.74
N GLN A 22 -0.93 -12.00 7.03
CA GLN A 22 -0.72 -11.53 8.40
C GLN A 22 -2.04 -11.10 9.06
N LEU A 23 -2.92 -10.42 8.32
CA LEU A 23 -4.24 -10.04 8.82
C LEU A 23 -5.10 -11.27 9.14
N ASN A 24 -5.07 -12.30 8.29
CA ASN A 24 -5.73 -13.57 8.59
C ASN A 24 -5.22 -14.17 9.90
N ALA A 25 -3.90 -14.18 10.12
CA ALA A 25 -3.33 -14.67 11.38
C ALA A 25 -3.78 -13.86 12.61
N VAL A 26 -3.94 -12.54 12.48
CA VAL A 26 -4.52 -11.70 13.54
C VAL A 26 -5.96 -12.09 13.84
N ILE A 27 -6.78 -12.31 12.80
CA ILE A 27 -8.18 -12.75 12.95
C ILE A 27 -8.23 -14.09 13.67
N ASP A 28 -7.44 -15.07 13.22
CA ASP A 28 -7.36 -16.40 13.83
C ASP A 28 -6.93 -16.30 15.31
N ALA A 29 -5.97 -15.43 15.62
CA ALA A 29 -5.53 -15.19 17.00
C ALA A 29 -6.64 -14.61 17.88
N VAL A 30 -7.47 -13.69 17.36
CA VAL A 30 -8.61 -13.13 18.10
C VAL A 30 -9.70 -14.19 18.30
N GLU A 31 -10.06 -14.92 17.25
CA GLU A 31 -11.08 -15.98 17.31
C GLU A 31 -10.67 -17.12 18.25
N GLY A 32 -9.36 -17.44 18.29
CA GLY A 32 -8.78 -18.43 19.20
C GLY A 32 -8.60 -17.98 20.64
N GLY A 33 -8.97 -16.74 21.00
CA GLY A 33 -8.80 -16.20 22.36
C GLY A 33 -7.34 -15.88 22.72
N GLY A 34 -6.53 -15.51 21.73
CA GLY A 34 -5.13 -15.12 21.89
C GLY A 34 -4.95 -13.92 22.82
N SER A 35 -3.74 -13.78 23.36
CA SER A 35 -3.46 -12.72 24.32
C SER A 35 -3.51 -11.33 23.68
N CYS A 36 -3.97 -10.33 24.43
CA CYS A 36 -4.00 -8.94 23.97
C CYS A 36 -2.64 -8.47 23.45
N ARG A 37 -1.54 -8.83 24.15
CA ARG A 37 -0.18 -8.51 23.73
C ARG A 37 0.17 -9.09 22.36
N GLU A 38 -0.19 -10.35 22.13
CA GLU A 38 0.08 -11.03 20.86
C GLU A 38 -0.71 -10.39 19.71
N VAL A 39 -2.02 -10.21 19.89
CA VAL A 39 -2.91 -9.60 18.88
C VAL A 39 -2.42 -8.19 18.51
N VAL A 40 -2.12 -7.35 19.49
CA VAL A 40 -1.61 -5.98 19.24
C VAL A 40 -0.24 -6.02 18.52
N THR A 41 0.64 -6.94 18.89
CA THR A 41 1.96 -7.08 18.23
C THR A 41 1.81 -7.49 16.76
N GLN A 42 0.94 -8.47 16.48
CA GLN A 42 0.67 -8.91 15.12
C GLN A 42 -0.03 -7.82 14.31
N LEU A 43 -0.98 -7.09 14.91
CA LEU A 43 -1.68 -5.98 14.26
C LEU A 43 -0.70 -4.86 13.88
N ALA A 44 0.25 -4.51 14.74
CA ALA A 44 1.31 -3.54 14.42
C ALA A 44 2.17 -4.02 13.23
N ALA A 45 2.45 -5.33 13.14
CA ALA A 45 3.16 -5.89 12.00
C ALA A 45 2.35 -5.81 10.69
N VAL A 46 1.02 -6.01 10.75
CA VAL A 46 0.12 -5.81 9.62
C VAL A 46 0.13 -4.35 9.17
N SER A 47 0.00 -3.40 10.11
CA SER A 47 0.06 -1.96 9.80
C SER A 47 1.34 -1.61 9.07
N SER A 48 2.50 -2.00 9.61
CA SER A 48 3.80 -1.76 8.97
C SER A 48 3.93 -2.41 7.59
N ALA A 49 3.27 -3.56 7.36
CA ALA A 49 3.26 -4.20 6.04
C ALA A 49 2.39 -3.43 5.04
N LEU A 50 1.26 -2.90 5.49
CA LEU A 50 0.38 -2.04 4.70
C LEU A 50 1.06 -0.71 4.36
N ASP A 51 1.73 -0.05 5.32
CA ASP A 51 2.46 1.20 5.08
C ASP A 51 3.50 1.02 3.98
N ARG A 52 4.30 -0.05 4.07
CA ARG A 52 5.30 -0.40 3.04
C ARG A 52 4.68 -0.71 1.67
N ALA A 53 3.47 -1.27 1.63
CA ALA A 53 2.75 -1.47 0.39
C ALA A 53 2.22 -0.14 -0.17
N GLY A 54 1.67 0.73 0.69
CA GLY A 54 1.20 2.07 0.37
C GLY A 54 2.31 2.94 -0.22
N PHE A 55 3.48 2.99 0.43
CA PHE A 55 4.65 3.71 -0.09
C PHE A 55 5.08 3.21 -1.48
N ALA A 56 5.05 1.89 -1.71
CA ALA A 56 5.37 1.32 -3.02
C ALA A 56 4.34 1.71 -4.10
N ILE A 57 3.05 1.78 -3.75
CA ILE A 57 1.97 2.19 -4.64
C ILE A 57 2.15 3.67 -5.02
N ILE A 58 2.27 4.54 -4.02
CA ILE A 58 2.38 5.99 -4.23
C ILE A 58 3.66 6.33 -4.99
N SER A 59 4.81 5.76 -4.63
CA SER A 59 6.06 5.99 -5.38
C SER A 59 6.01 5.50 -6.83
N THR A 60 5.22 4.46 -7.12
CA THR A 60 4.99 4.01 -8.50
C THR A 60 4.08 4.98 -9.24
N ALA A 61 3.00 5.44 -8.60
CA ALA A 61 2.11 6.45 -9.18
C ALA A 61 2.83 7.78 -9.43
N MET A 62 3.67 8.26 -8.52
CA MET A 62 4.49 9.45 -8.73
C MET A 62 5.40 9.30 -9.95
N LYS A 63 6.04 8.13 -10.15
CA LYS A 63 6.88 7.89 -11.33
C LYS A 63 6.06 7.88 -12.62
N ASP A 64 4.90 7.22 -12.59
CA ASP A 64 4.04 7.11 -13.77
C ASP A 64 3.41 8.48 -14.14
N CYS A 65 3.11 9.34 -13.16
CA CYS A 65 2.55 10.69 -13.38
C CYS A 65 3.61 11.78 -13.69
N ILE A 66 4.81 11.72 -13.11
CA ILE A 66 5.87 12.73 -13.32
C ILE A 66 6.67 12.45 -14.61
N ALA A 67 6.67 11.21 -15.10
CA ALA A 67 7.44 10.82 -16.28
C ALA A 67 6.76 11.14 -17.63
N ASP A 68 5.60 11.79 -17.66
CA ASP A 68 4.94 12.23 -18.89
C ASP A 68 5.18 13.74 -19.13
N PRO A 69 6.17 14.13 -19.97
CA PRO A 69 6.53 15.53 -20.19
C PRO A 69 5.57 16.27 -21.13
N ASP A 70 4.70 15.55 -21.85
CA ASP A 70 3.83 16.09 -22.90
C ASP A 70 2.39 16.35 -22.42
N GLY A 71 2.12 16.12 -21.13
CA GLY A 71 1.01 16.77 -20.43
C GLY A 71 -0.38 16.53 -21.03
N THR A 72 -0.70 15.31 -21.45
CA THR A 72 -2.11 14.94 -21.55
C THR A 72 -2.63 14.63 -20.15
N ASN A 73 -2.87 15.68 -19.36
CA ASN A 73 -3.68 15.59 -18.14
C ASN A 73 -5.04 15.03 -18.57
N ARG A 74 -5.24 13.72 -18.47
CA ARG A 74 -6.60 13.18 -18.52
C ARG A 74 -7.29 13.67 -17.26
N ALA A 75 -8.56 14.01 -17.36
CA ALA A 75 -9.34 14.53 -16.22
C ALA A 75 -9.40 13.56 -15.02
N ASP A 76 -8.95 12.31 -15.19
CA ASP A 76 -8.86 11.26 -14.17
C ASP A 76 -7.43 11.02 -13.64
N ASP A 77 -6.41 11.76 -14.11
CA ASP A 77 -5.05 11.62 -13.59
C ASP A 77 -4.94 12.32 -12.24
N ILE A 78 -4.46 11.56 -11.25
CA ILE A 78 -4.20 12.06 -9.89
C ILE A 78 -3.17 13.19 -9.97
N THR A 79 -3.44 14.32 -9.29
CA THR A 79 -2.49 15.45 -9.28
C THR A 79 -1.32 15.19 -8.32
N THR A 80 -0.23 15.95 -8.50
CA THR A 80 0.93 15.90 -7.59
C THR A 80 0.56 16.24 -6.15
N GLU A 81 -0.34 17.21 -5.94
CA GLU A 81 -0.83 17.61 -4.63
C GLU A 81 -1.69 16.51 -3.98
N GLU A 82 -2.50 15.81 -4.78
CA GLU A 82 -3.28 14.67 -4.30
C GLU A 82 -2.36 13.49 -3.92
N LEU A 83 -1.29 13.23 -4.68
CA LEU A 83 -0.26 12.24 -4.32
C LEU A 83 0.45 12.60 -3.02
N GLU A 84 0.85 13.87 -2.85
CA GLU A 84 1.49 14.35 -1.64
C GLU A 84 0.56 14.16 -0.43
N LYS A 85 -0.72 14.54 -0.57
CA LYS A 85 -1.72 14.33 0.48
C LYS A 85 -1.86 12.87 0.85
N LEU A 86 -1.98 11.97 -0.14
CA LEU A 86 -2.04 10.52 0.10
C LEU A 86 -0.78 10.01 0.79
N PHE A 87 0.40 10.51 0.41
CA PHE A 87 1.67 10.14 1.04
C PHE A 87 1.71 10.55 2.52
N LEU A 88 1.25 11.76 2.84
CA LEU A 88 1.19 12.26 4.21
C LEU A 88 0.17 11.52 5.08
N THR A 89 -0.84 10.85 4.50
CA THR A 89 -1.75 9.99 5.29
C THR A 89 -1.13 8.67 5.74
N LEU A 90 0.03 8.29 5.19
CA LEU A 90 0.77 7.08 5.57
C LEU A 90 1.86 7.34 6.63
N ALA A 91 2.04 8.59 7.07
CA ALA A 91 3.01 9.02 8.08
C ALA A 91 2.35 9.24 9.45
#